data_AF-A0A3C0BI78-F1
#
_entry.id   AF-A0A3C0BI78-F1
#
_cell.length_a   1.000
_cell.length_b   1.000
_cell.length_c   1.000
_cell.angle_alpha   90.00
_cell.angle_beta   90.00
_cell.angle_gamma   90.00
#
_symmetry.space_group_name_H-M   'P 1'
#
loop_
_entity.id
_entity.type
_entity.pdbx_description
1 polymer ?
#
loop_
_entity_poly.entity_id
_entity_poly.type
_entity_poly.pdbx_seq_one_letter_code
_entity_poly.pdbx_strand_id
1 'polypeptide(L)'
;MNIDMLIDGILDSYDRYGGINRTEAENFPNRQNVVSVLQDIQSLIFPGFRVAEDINPTNIRYLTGMRVNSIIAMLTKEIQKALVYTLAQQQKDSSNIQDSHCFRLAEETSVALVEEIPEIRRQIQLDTAAMFKGDPAARSAEEVILSYPGLEAILVYRIAHFLFVNGVPIIPRIMSEHVHGKTGIDIHPGAV
;
A
#
# COMPACT_ATOMS: atom_id res chain seq x y z
N MET A 1 8.52 -15.42 -40.56
CA MET A 1 8.10 -14.29 -39.70
C MET A 1 9.20 -14.12 -38.67
N ASN A 2 9.93 -13.00 -38.72
CA ASN A 2 11.10 -12.80 -37.86
C ASN A 2 10.63 -12.20 -36.52
N ILE A 3 11.14 -12.74 -35.40
CA ILE A 3 10.89 -12.21 -34.05
C ILE A 3 11.35 -10.75 -33.96
N ASP A 4 12.45 -10.40 -34.62
CA ASP A 4 12.97 -9.02 -34.62
C ASP A 4 11.94 -8.04 -35.19
N MET A 5 11.27 -8.40 -36.30
CA MET A 5 10.24 -7.55 -36.89
C MET A 5 9.02 -7.36 -35.96
N LEU A 6 8.70 -8.35 -35.12
CA LEU A 6 7.63 -8.23 -34.13
C LEU A 6 8.05 -7.32 -32.98
N ILE A 7 9.31 -7.44 -32.52
CA ILE A 7 9.89 -6.57 -31.49
C ILE A 7 9.93 -5.12 -32.00
N ASP A 8 10.45 -4.89 -33.21
CA ASP A 8 10.54 -3.57 -33.82
C ASP A 8 9.16 -2.92 -33.93
N GLY A 9 8.14 -3.68 -34.35
CA GLY A 9 6.76 -3.18 -34.39
C GLY A 9 6.22 -2.76 -33.01
N ILE A 10 6.63 -3.44 -31.94
CA ILE A 10 6.28 -3.07 -30.57
C ILE A 10 7.06 -1.82 -30.12
N LEU A 11 8.37 -1.77 -30.38
CA LEU A 11 9.21 -0.62 -30.04
C LEU A 11 8.73 0.65 -30.76
N ASP A 12 8.42 0.56 -32.05
CA ASP A 12 7.81 1.63 -32.83
C ASP A 12 6.47 2.08 -32.22
N SER A 13 5.70 1.14 -31.66
CA SER A 13 4.44 1.48 -31.00
C SER A 13 4.66 2.29 -29.71
N TYR A 14 5.78 2.08 -29.01
CA TYR A 14 6.10 2.85 -27.81
C TYR A 14 6.39 4.31 -28.13
N ASP A 15 7.07 4.56 -29.24
CA ASP A 15 7.36 5.92 -29.72
C ASP A 15 6.12 6.57 -30.33
N ARG A 16 5.31 5.81 -31.08
CA ARG A 16 4.11 6.32 -31.77
C ARG A 16 2.96 6.64 -30.83
N TYR A 17 2.72 5.85 -29.79
CA TYR A 17 1.57 5.96 -28.89
C TYR A 17 1.97 6.33 -27.45
N GLY A 18 3.02 7.15 -27.28
CA GLY A 18 3.56 7.54 -25.97
C GLY A 18 2.55 8.06 -24.93
N GLY A 19 3.01 8.28 -23.70
CA GLY A 19 2.15 8.70 -22.57
C GLY A 19 1.60 7.55 -21.71
N ILE A 20 1.69 6.31 -22.20
CA ILE A 20 1.48 5.07 -21.42
C ILE A 20 2.78 4.30 -21.14
N ASN A 21 3.91 4.83 -21.62
CA ASN A 21 5.24 4.25 -21.46
C ASN A 21 6.06 5.09 -20.48
N ARG A 22 6.87 4.44 -19.65
CA ARG A 22 7.87 5.07 -18.77
C ARG A 22 9.17 4.30 -18.83
N THR A 23 10.19 4.91 -19.40
CA THR A 23 11.55 4.36 -19.46
C THR A 23 12.31 4.54 -18.14
N GLU A 24 11.95 5.55 -17.32
CA GLU A 24 12.47 5.77 -15.96
C GLU A 24 11.51 5.26 -14.88
N ALA A 25 11.20 3.96 -14.91
CA ALA A 25 10.28 3.35 -13.94
C ALA A 25 10.77 3.46 -12.48
N GLU A 26 12.07 3.68 -12.26
CA GLU A 26 12.66 3.89 -10.94
C GLU A 26 12.19 5.18 -10.25
N ASN A 27 11.73 6.18 -11.02
CA ASN A 27 11.31 7.49 -10.53
C ASN A 27 9.78 7.61 -10.34
N PHE A 28 9.04 6.50 -10.34
CA PHE A 28 7.59 6.47 -10.15
C PHE A 28 7.15 5.40 -9.14
N PRO A 29 6.07 5.62 -8.37
CA PRO A 29 5.56 4.62 -7.44
C PRO A 29 5.27 3.29 -8.14
N ASN A 30 5.83 2.20 -7.61
CA ASN A 30 5.64 0.87 -8.13
C ASN A 30 4.45 0.19 -7.43
N ARG A 31 3.43 -0.19 -8.19
CA ARG A 31 2.22 -0.83 -7.68
C ARG A 31 2.53 -2.11 -6.87
N GLN A 32 3.45 -2.95 -7.33
CA GLN A 32 3.76 -4.21 -6.66
C GLN A 32 4.42 -3.97 -5.31
N ASN A 33 5.33 -2.99 -5.21
CA ASN A 33 5.96 -2.62 -3.94
C ASN A 33 4.92 -2.10 -2.93
N VAL A 34 4.00 -1.24 -3.36
CA VAL A 34 2.90 -0.75 -2.51
C VAL A 34 2.04 -1.91 -1.99
N VAL A 35 1.73 -2.89 -2.85
CA VAL A 35 0.97 -4.08 -2.45
C VAL A 35 1.77 -4.95 -1.47
N SER A 36 3.08 -5.11 -1.66
CA SER A 36 3.94 -5.85 -0.72
C SER A 36 3.99 -5.18 0.65
N VAL A 37 4.13 -3.85 0.71
CA VAL A 37 4.05 -3.09 1.96
C VAL A 37 2.70 -3.31 2.65
N LEU A 38 1.61 -3.28 1.89
CA LEU A 38 0.27 -3.53 2.44
C LEU A 38 0.18 -4.93 3.06
N GLN A 39 0.72 -5.96 2.40
CA GLN A 39 0.76 -7.33 2.92
C GLN A 39 1.60 -7.46 4.20
N ASP A 40 2.73 -6.74 4.29
CA ASP A 40 3.54 -6.69 5.50
C ASP A 40 2.78 -6.01 6.65
N ILE A 41 2.10 -4.89 6.40
CA ILE A 41 1.26 -4.21 7.41
C ILE A 41 0.12 -5.12 7.87
N GLN A 42 -0.56 -5.80 6.94
CA GLN A 42 -1.60 -6.77 7.27
C GLN A 42 -1.07 -7.92 8.16
N SER A 43 0.17 -8.35 7.94
CA SER A 43 0.83 -9.38 8.76
C SER A 43 1.21 -8.86 10.14
N LEU A 44 1.53 -7.56 10.27
CA LEU A 44 1.69 -6.90 11.56
C LEU A 44 0.36 -6.72 12.30
N ILE A 45 -0.75 -6.52 11.61
CA ILE A 45 -2.08 -6.34 12.22
C ILE A 45 -2.69 -7.69 12.62
N PHE A 46 -2.49 -8.73 11.81
CA PHE A 46 -3.00 -10.08 12.07
C PHE A 46 -1.87 -11.14 12.06
N PRO A 47 -0.98 -11.13 13.07
CA PRO A 47 0.08 -12.13 13.17
C PRO A 47 -0.55 -13.53 13.22
N GLY A 48 -0.15 -14.39 12.29
CA GLY A 48 -0.61 -15.79 12.19
C GLY A 48 -1.83 -16.02 11.29
N PHE A 49 -2.47 -14.97 10.75
CA PHE A 49 -3.66 -15.12 9.89
C PHE A 49 -3.39 -14.96 8.40
N ARG A 50 -2.40 -14.14 8.01
CA ARG A 50 -2.21 -13.71 6.62
C ARG A 50 -1.13 -14.49 5.88
N VAL A 51 -0.07 -14.85 6.57
CA VAL A 51 1.06 -15.59 6.02
C VAL A 51 1.27 -16.86 6.84
N ALA A 52 1.56 -17.96 6.16
CA ALA A 52 1.96 -19.22 6.78
C ALA A 52 3.40 -19.09 7.33
N GLU A 53 3.53 -18.44 8.48
CA GLU A 53 4.78 -18.30 9.23
C GLU A 53 4.63 -18.99 10.58
N ASP A 54 5.69 -19.67 11.01
CA ASP A 54 5.77 -20.24 12.36
C ASP A 54 6.04 -19.10 13.34
N ILE A 55 4.99 -18.62 14.01
CA ILE A 55 5.07 -17.55 15.01
C ILE A 55 5.00 -18.17 16.40
N ASN A 56 6.01 -17.87 17.22
CA ASN A 56 6.08 -18.33 18.60
C ASN A 56 6.66 -17.23 19.50
N PRO A 57 6.60 -17.38 20.84
CA PRO A 57 7.04 -16.34 21.77
C PRO A 57 8.53 -15.95 21.63
N THR A 58 9.38 -16.82 21.06
CA THR A 58 10.82 -16.53 20.94
C THR A 58 11.17 -15.77 19.67
N ASN A 59 10.40 -15.94 18.58
CA ASN A 59 10.68 -15.29 17.30
C ASN A 59 9.80 -14.08 16.96
N ILE A 60 8.64 -13.92 17.60
CA ILE A 60 7.65 -12.88 17.24
C ILE A 60 8.24 -11.46 17.29
N ARG A 61 9.10 -11.18 18.27
CA ARG A 61 9.78 -9.88 18.39
C ARG A 61 10.70 -9.61 17.20
N TYR A 62 11.45 -10.62 16.77
CA TYR A 62 12.35 -10.52 15.63
C TYR A 62 11.58 -10.34 14.32
N LEU A 63 10.57 -11.18 14.07
CA LEU A 63 9.73 -11.09 12.87
C LEU A 63 9.02 -9.74 12.77
N THR A 64 8.49 -9.24 13.89
CA THR A 64 7.88 -7.91 13.97
C THR A 64 8.89 -6.82 13.60
N GLY A 65 10.09 -6.85 14.19
CA GLY A 65 11.14 -5.87 13.90
C GLY A 65 11.60 -5.89 12.45
N MET A 66 11.75 -7.08 11.86
CA MET A 66 12.08 -7.23 10.44
C MET A 66 11.03 -6.59 9.54
N ARG A 67 9.74 -6.87 9.79
CA ARG A 67 8.63 -6.31 8.99
C ARG A 67 8.55 -4.79 9.15
N VAL A 68 8.68 -4.28 10.36
CA VAL A 68 8.72 -2.82 10.61
C VAL A 68 9.83 -2.17 9.77
N ASN A 69 11.04 -2.71 9.80
CA ASN A 69 12.15 -2.17 9.00
C ASN A 69 11.89 -2.27 7.50
N SER A 70 11.34 -3.39 7.03
CA SER A 70 10.95 -3.60 5.62
C SER A 70 9.92 -2.57 5.16
N ILE A 71 8.86 -2.38 5.95
CA ILE A 71 7.79 -1.42 5.69
C ILE A 71 8.36 -0.01 5.60
N ILE A 72 9.11 0.44 6.61
CA ILE A 72 9.67 1.81 6.62
C ILE A 72 10.56 2.03 5.42
N ALA A 73 11.47 1.11 5.10
CA ALA A 73 12.39 1.27 3.99
C ALA A 73 11.68 1.31 2.63
N MET A 74 10.74 0.39 2.39
CA MET A 74 10.05 0.30 1.12
C MET A 74 9.00 1.41 0.95
N LEU A 75 8.23 1.71 2.00
CA LEU A 75 7.21 2.75 1.94
C LEU A 75 7.83 4.14 1.78
N THR A 76 8.92 4.45 2.49
CA THR A 76 9.66 5.72 2.32
C THR A 76 10.06 5.91 0.86
N LYS A 77 10.62 4.87 0.24
CA LYS A 77 11.03 4.91 -1.16
C LYS A 77 9.85 5.18 -2.10
N GLU A 78 8.72 4.51 -1.90
CA GLU A 78 7.56 4.71 -2.77
C GLU A 78 6.87 6.06 -2.54
N ILE A 79 6.77 6.54 -1.30
CA ILE A 79 6.21 7.87 -0.96
C ILE A 79 7.09 8.96 -1.56
N GLN A 80 8.43 8.86 -1.44
CA GLN A 80 9.35 9.82 -2.01
C GLN A 80 9.14 9.97 -3.52
N LYS A 81 9.06 8.84 -4.26
CA LYS A 81 8.76 8.86 -5.70
C LYS A 81 7.43 9.53 -6.01
N ALA A 82 6.40 9.27 -5.20
CA ALA A 82 5.08 9.85 -5.39
C ALA A 82 5.09 11.37 -5.20
N LEU A 83 5.80 11.85 -4.16
CA LEU A 83 5.97 13.27 -3.86
C LEU A 83 6.77 13.98 -4.95
N VAL A 84 7.96 13.46 -5.30
CA VAL A 84 8.82 14.01 -6.35
C VAL A 84 8.08 14.10 -7.68
N TYR A 85 7.36 13.03 -8.07
CA TYR A 85 6.56 13.04 -9.28
C TYR A 85 5.45 14.11 -9.24
N THR A 86 4.70 14.20 -8.15
CA THR A 86 3.59 15.15 -8.03
C THR A 86 4.09 16.60 -8.09
N LEU A 87 5.22 16.89 -7.45
CA LEU A 87 5.85 18.22 -7.50
C LEU A 87 6.40 18.56 -8.89
N ALA A 88 7.04 17.60 -9.57
CA ALA A 88 7.52 17.78 -10.94
C ALA A 88 6.38 18.11 -11.93
N GLN A 89 5.17 17.56 -11.71
CA GLN A 89 4.01 17.88 -12.52
C GLN A 89 3.43 19.28 -12.23
N GLN A 90 3.63 19.82 -11.02
CA GLN A 90 3.12 21.13 -10.60
C GLN A 90 4.06 22.28 -10.98
N GLN A 91 5.39 22.05 -10.95
CA GLN A 91 6.39 23.06 -11.29
C GLN A 91 6.91 22.85 -12.71
N LYS A 92 6.69 23.83 -13.61
CA LYS A 92 7.25 23.84 -14.99
C LYS A 92 8.77 24.07 -15.05
N ASP A 93 9.44 24.24 -13.91
CA ASP A 93 10.86 24.59 -13.81
C ASP A 93 11.56 23.60 -12.86
N SER A 94 12.18 22.57 -13.43
CA SER A 94 12.68 21.37 -12.74
C SER A 94 13.96 21.55 -11.94
N SER A 95 14.42 22.78 -11.71
CA SER A 95 15.80 23.05 -11.27
C SER A 95 16.01 22.98 -9.74
N ASN A 96 14.97 22.73 -8.93
CA ASN A 96 15.16 22.67 -7.47
C ASN A 96 14.13 21.79 -6.72
N ILE A 97 13.75 20.63 -7.28
CA ILE A 97 13.03 19.63 -6.47
C ILE A 97 13.98 19.18 -5.36
N GLN A 98 13.71 19.63 -4.13
CA GLN A 98 14.49 19.24 -2.95
C GLN A 98 14.18 17.78 -2.64
N ASP A 99 14.88 16.88 -3.33
CA ASP A 99 14.79 15.43 -3.14
C ASP A 99 15.00 15.05 -1.66
N SER A 100 15.87 15.78 -0.97
CA SER A 100 16.11 15.66 0.47
C SER A 100 14.89 16.02 1.35
N HIS A 101 14.06 16.97 0.92
CA HIS A 101 12.82 17.33 1.61
C HIS A 101 11.75 16.26 1.40
N CYS A 102 11.60 15.77 0.15
CA CYS A 102 10.66 14.69 -0.16
C CYS A 102 11.02 13.40 0.58
N PHE A 103 12.31 13.06 0.66
CA PHE A 103 12.80 11.94 1.44
C PHE A 103 12.41 12.05 2.91
N ARG A 104 12.66 13.22 3.53
CA ARG A 104 12.35 13.44 4.95
C ARG A 104 10.86 13.30 5.25
N LEU A 105 10.00 13.94 4.44
CA LEU A 105 8.55 13.80 4.59
C LEU A 105 8.11 12.34 4.40
N ALA A 106 8.70 11.63 3.45
CA ALA A 106 8.40 10.23 3.19
C ALA A 106 8.81 9.32 4.37
N GLU A 107 9.98 9.58 4.96
CA GLU A 107 10.47 8.84 6.13
C GLU A 107 9.60 9.12 7.35
N GLU A 108 9.34 10.40 7.66
CA GLU A 108 8.46 10.83 8.77
C GLU A 108 7.07 10.21 8.64
N THR A 109 6.47 10.24 7.44
CA THR A 109 5.15 9.65 7.20
C THR A 109 5.16 8.13 7.34
N SER A 110 6.22 7.46 6.88
CA SER A 110 6.35 6.00 6.98
C SER A 110 6.49 5.54 8.43
N VAL A 111 7.29 6.26 9.23
CA VAL A 111 7.43 6.03 10.66
C VAL A 111 6.10 6.28 11.37
N ALA A 112 5.43 7.39 11.08
CA ALA A 112 4.13 7.74 11.67
C ALA A 112 3.06 6.68 11.36
N LEU A 113 3.03 6.10 10.15
CA LEU A 113 2.12 5.00 9.84
C LEU A 113 2.40 3.77 10.71
N VAL A 114 3.68 3.43 10.93
CA VAL A 114 4.05 2.30 11.81
C VAL A 114 3.67 2.58 13.25
N GLU A 115 3.84 3.82 13.73
CA GLU A 115 3.39 4.26 15.06
C GLU A 115 1.87 4.18 15.23
N GLU A 116 1.11 4.34 14.14
CA GLU A 116 -0.37 4.25 14.13
C GLU A 116 -0.89 2.80 14.09
N ILE A 117 -0.04 1.80 13.76
CA ILE A 117 -0.45 0.38 13.67
C ILE A 117 -1.18 -0.11 14.93
N PRO A 118 -0.75 0.16 16.18
CA PRO A 118 -1.48 -0.25 17.37
C PRO A 118 -2.92 0.28 17.44
N GLU A 119 -3.16 1.52 17.02
CA GLU A 119 -4.50 2.11 16.99
C GLU A 119 -5.34 1.52 15.85
N ILE A 120 -4.76 1.33 14.66
CA ILE A 120 -5.42 0.61 13.56
C ILE A 120 -5.83 -0.80 14.01
N ARG A 121 -4.96 -1.52 14.73
CA ARG A 121 -5.28 -2.84 15.30
C ARG A 121 -6.46 -2.78 16.25
N ARG A 122 -6.53 -1.75 17.11
CA ARG A 122 -7.66 -1.55 18.03
C ARG A 122 -8.96 -1.32 17.27
N GLN A 123 -8.94 -0.47 16.23
CA GLN A 123 -10.11 -0.19 15.40
C GLN A 123 -10.60 -1.45 14.66
N ILE A 124 -9.67 -2.20 14.07
CA ILE A 124 -9.97 -3.43 13.34
C ILE A 124 -10.49 -4.54 14.25
N GLN A 125 -10.03 -4.61 15.50
CA GLN A 125 -10.59 -5.51 16.49
C GLN A 125 -12.08 -5.19 16.76
N LEU A 126 -12.43 -3.90 16.83
CA LEU A 126 -13.83 -3.47 16.97
C LEU A 126 -14.66 -3.75 15.71
N ASP A 127 -14.10 -3.49 14.53
CA ASP A 127 -14.76 -3.78 13.25
C ASP A 127 -15.04 -5.29 13.11
N THR A 128 -14.07 -6.13 13.48
CA THR A 128 -14.22 -7.60 13.49
C THR A 128 -15.35 -8.02 14.43
N ALA A 129 -15.39 -7.47 15.65
CA ALA A 129 -16.45 -7.77 16.62
C ALA A 129 -17.83 -7.31 16.14
N ALA A 130 -17.90 -6.14 15.49
CA ALA A 130 -19.13 -5.61 14.92
C ALA A 130 -19.65 -6.49 13.78
N MET A 131 -18.78 -6.94 12.87
CA MET A 131 -19.14 -7.85 11.79
C MET A 131 -19.60 -9.21 12.31
N PHE A 132 -18.87 -9.79 13.27
CA PHE A 132 -19.26 -11.05 13.90
C PHE A 132 -20.64 -10.96 14.57
N LYS A 133 -20.90 -9.87 15.30
CA LYS A 133 -22.22 -9.65 15.93
C LYS A 133 -23.32 -9.33 14.91
N GLY A 134 -22.96 -8.71 13.79
CA GLY A 134 -23.88 -8.25 12.76
C GLY A 134 -24.34 -9.35 11.80
N ASP A 135 -23.60 -10.46 11.70
CA ASP A 135 -23.95 -11.60 10.86
C ASP A 135 -24.30 -12.83 11.72
N PRO A 136 -25.60 -13.20 11.83
CA PRO A 136 -26.03 -14.39 12.56
C PRO A 136 -25.46 -15.72 12.03
N ALA A 137 -24.94 -15.74 10.80
CA ALA A 137 -24.33 -16.93 10.19
C ALA A 137 -22.83 -17.08 10.50
N ALA A 138 -22.18 -16.02 10.99
CA ALA A 138 -20.78 -16.05 11.38
C ALA A 138 -20.56 -17.02 12.55
N ARG A 139 -19.57 -17.91 12.45
CA ARG A 139 -19.30 -18.92 13.48
C ARG A 139 -18.23 -18.49 14.46
N SER A 140 -17.30 -17.63 14.05
CA SER A 140 -16.29 -17.06 14.94
C SER A 140 -15.69 -15.75 14.40
N ALA A 141 -14.97 -15.02 15.24
CA ALA A 141 -14.24 -13.83 14.83
C ALA A 141 -13.06 -14.18 13.88
N GLU A 142 -12.45 -15.35 14.04
CA GLU A 142 -11.39 -15.84 13.16
C GLU A 142 -11.91 -16.09 11.74
N GLU A 143 -13.14 -16.62 11.59
CA GLU A 143 -13.79 -16.76 10.28
C GLU A 143 -13.95 -15.39 9.61
N VAL A 144 -14.36 -14.37 10.37
CA VAL A 144 -14.46 -12.98 9.89
C VAL A 144 -13.09 -12.46 9.44
N ILE A 145 -12.05 -12.61 10.26
CA ILE A 145 -10.68 -12.18 9.93
C ILE A 145 -10.17 -12.84 8.64
N LEU A 146 -10.42 -14.14 8.48
CA LEU A 146 -9.88 -14.92 7.37
C LEU A 146 -10.61 -14.69 6.05
N SER A 147 -11.93 -14.45 6.08
CA SER A 147 -12.77 -14.61 4.89
C SER A 147 -13.67 -13.43 4.53
N TYR A 148 -13.86 -12.44 5.42
CA TYR A 148 -14.84 -11.38 5.16
C TYR A 148 -14.23 -10.29 4.27
N PRO A 149 -14.76 -10.09 3.04
CA PRO A 149 -14.24 -9.06 2.12
C PRO A 149 -14.47 -7.64 2.67
N GLY A 150 -15.53 -7.43 3.46
CA GLY A 150 -15.80 -6.16 4.11
C GLY A 150 -14.70 -5.76 5.11
N LEU A 151 -14.19 -6.72 5.89
CA LEU A 151 -13.12 -6.44 6.85
C LEU A 151 -11.81 -6.10 6.13
N GLU A 152 -11.50 -6.83 5.05
CA GLU A 152 -10.35 -6.55 4.18
C GLU A 152 -10.45 -5.13 3.57
N ALA A 153 -11.62 -4.74 3.07
CA ALA A 153 -11.85 -3.40 2.52
C ALA A 153 -11.65 -2.30 3.57
N ILE A 154 -12.22 -2.45 4.77
CA ILE A 154 -12.10 -1.45 5.85
C ILE A 154 -10.65 -1.34 6.34
N LEU A 155 -9.95 -2.45 6.49
CA LEU A 155 -8.54 -2.47 6.85
C LEU A 155 -7.68 -1.67 5.87
N VAL A 156 -7.79 -1.97 4.58
CA VAL A 156 -7.00 -1.28 3.56
C VAL A 156 -7.41 0.19 3.48
N TYR A 157 -8.70 0.49 3.63
CA TYR A 157 -9.19 1.87 3.73
C TYR A 157 -8.55 2.63 4.89
N ARG A 158 -8.49 2.09 6.11
CA ARG A 158 -7.89 2.78 7.27
C ARG A 158 -6.42 3.13 7.03
N ILE A 159 -5.66 2.21 6.43
CA ILE A 159 -4.24 2.42 6.07
C ILE A 159 -4.12 3.49 4.96
N ALA A 160 -4.93 3.37 3.91
CA ALA A 160 -4.92 4.31 2.79
C ALA A 160 -5.38 5.71 3.22
N HIS A 161 -6.38 5.79 4.09
CA HIS A 161 -6.89 7.02 4.66
C HIS A 161 -5.83 7.74 5.48
N PHE A 162 -5.08 7.02 6.34
CA PHE A 162 -3.95 7.60 7.06
C PHE A 162 -2.96 8.28 6.10
N LEU A 163 -2.53 7.58 5.05
CA LEU A 163 -1.61 8.13 4.06
C LEU A 163 -2.23 9.33 3.31
N PHE A 164 -3.52 9.27 3.00
CA PHE A 164 -4.24 10.36 2.33
C PHE A 164 -4.31 11.63 3.17
N VAL A 165 -4.68 11.53 4.45
CA VAL A 165 -4.76 12.70 5.35
C VAL A 165 -3.38 13.29 5.67
N ASN A 166 -2.32 12.47 5.58
CA ASN A 166 -0.92 12.92 5.66
C ASN A 166 -0.37 13.43 4.32
N GLY A 167 -1.22 13.64 3.31
CA GLY A 167 -0.83 14.30 2.06
C GLY A 167 -0.04 13.42 1.09
N VAL A 168 -0.01 12.10 1.27
CA VAL A 168 0.67 11.19 0.35
C VAL A 168 -0.13 11.06 -0.95
N PRO A 169 0.45 11.44 -2.10
CA PRO A 169 -0.24 11.31 -3.38
C PRO A 169 -0.16 9.87 -3.92
N ILE A 170 -1.08 9.50 -4.81
CA ILE A 170 -1.09 8.25 -5.62
C ILE A 170 -1.26 6.95 -4.80
N ILE A 171 -0.38 6.70 -3.82
CA ILE A 171 -0.32 5.46 -3.03
C ILE A 171 -1.65 5.11 -2.34
N PRO A 172 -2.37 6.05 -1.68
CA PRO A 172 -3.69 5.75 -1.11
C PRO A 172 -4.69 5.17 -2.12
N ARG A 173 -4.69 5.71 -3.35
CA ARG A 173 -5.58 5.22 -4.40
C ARG A 173 -5.11 3.87 -4.96
N ILE A 174 -3.80 3.63 -5.09
CA ILE A 174 -3.27 2.29 -5.43
C ILE A 174 -3.78 1.24 -4.44
N MET A 175 -3.70 1.52 -3.14
CA MET A 175 -4.18 0.61 -2.09
C MET A 175 -5.69 0.38 -2.19
N SER A 176 -6.47 1.46 -2.35
CA SER A 176 -7.93 1.40 -2.43
C SER A 176 -8.42 0.63 -3.67
N GLU A 177 -7.81 0.87 -4.84
CA GLU A 177 -8.12 0.14 -6.07
C GLU A 177 -7.68 -1.33 -6.02
N HIS A 178 -6.59 -1.62 -5.32
CA HIS A 178 -6.16 -3.00 -5.12
C HIS A 178 -7.16 -3.80 -4.29
N VAL A 179 -7.70 -3.20 -3.21
CA VAL A 179 -8.74 -3.88 -2.43
C VAL A 179 -10.09 -3.90 -3.15
N HIS A 180 -10.41 -2.87 -3.94
CA HIS A 180 -11.59 -2.87 -4.80
C HIS A 180 -11.55 -4.05 -5.79
N GLY A 181 -10.42 -4.28 -6.46
CA GLY A 181 -10.26 -5.42 -7.37
C GLY A 181 -10.37 -6.79 -6.68
N LYS A 182 -10.10 -6.89 -5.39
CA LYS A 182 -10.23 -8.13 -4.60
C LYS A 182 -11.63 -8.37 -4.04
N THR A 183 -12.34 -7.31 -3.69
CA THR A 183 -13.56 -7.37 -2.86
C THR A 183 -14.81 -6.86 -3.57
N GLY A 184 -14.67 -6.10 -4.64
CA GLY A 184 -15.73 -5.34 -5.28
C GLY A 184 -16.16 -4.07 -4.52
N ILE A 185 -15.58 -3.79 -3.35
CA ILE A 185 -15.92 -2.65 -2.50
C ILE A 185 -14.99 -1.48 -2.84
N ASP A 186 -15.52 -0.40 -3.43
CA ASP A 186 -14.76 0.83 -3.73
C ASP A 186 -14.97 1.85 -2.60
N ILE A 187 -13.91 2.08 -1.81
CA ILE A 187 -13.88 3.11 -0.79
C ILE A 187 -12.81 4.12 -1.20
N HIS A 188 -13.21 5.36 -1.47
CA HIS A 188 -12.25 6.43 -1.71
C HIS A 188 -11.43 6.68 -0.43
N PRO A 189 -10.08 6.81 -0.51
CA PRO A 189 -9.25 6.95 0.69
C PRO A 189 -9.55 8.24 1.48
N GLY A 190 -10.12 9.25 0.84
CA GLY A 190 -10.58 10.49 1.50
C GLY A 190 -12.01 10.46 2.06
N ALA A 191 -12.66 9.30 2.17
CA ALA A 191 -13.96 9.22 2.86
C ALA A 191 -13.83 9.60 4.35
N VAL A 192 -14.93 10.02 4.98
CA VAL A 192 -15.03 10.41 6.40
C VAL A 192 -16.28 9.79 7.01
#